data_AF-A0A927AJJ7-F1
#
_entry.id   AF-A0A927AJJ7-F1
#
_cell.length_a   1.000
_cell.length_b   1.000
_cell.length_c   1.000
_cell.angle_alpha   90.00
_cell.angle_beta   90.00
_cell.angle_gamma   90.00
#
_symmetry.space_group_name_H-M   'P 1'
#
loop_
_entity.id
_entity.type
_entity.pdbx_description
1 polymer ?
#
loop_
_entity_poly.entity_id
_entity_poly.type
_entity_poly.pdbx_seq_one_letter_code
_entity_poly.pdbx_strand_id
1 'polypeptide(L)'
;AVESLTGYRVVNHGEAVGIGMVAAGQIAVNLQMWDKADAQRQDALIQKAGLPTQLPAGLDIEAIIETLQTDKKVKDGKVRFVLPTQIGAVTVTDQVPSDVIRQVLQQMVTHQ
;
A
#
# COMPACT_ATOMS: atom_id res chain seq x y z
N ALA A 1 -2.33 -1.10 9.50
CA ALA A 1 -2.66 -2.41 8.89
C ALA A 1 -1.48 -3.38 8.95
N VAL A 2 -0.42 -3.24 8.13
CA VAL A 2 0.70 -4.22 8.10
C VAL A 2 1.45 -4.32 9.44
N GLU A 3 1.76 -3.20 10.10
CA GLU A 3 2.36 -3.20 11.46
C GLU A 3 1.44 -3.87 12.49
N SER A 4 0.14 -3.56 12.42
CA SER A 4 -0.88 -4.08 13.34
C SER A 4 -1.03 -5.60 13.21
N LEU A 5 -1.03 -6.12 11.97
CA LEU A 5 -1.19 -7.54 11.67
C LEU A 5 0.07 -8.36 11.94
N THR A 6 1.24 -7.74 11.79
CA THR A 6 2.52 -8.36 12.17
C THR A 6 2.82 -8.24 13.65
N GLY A 7 1.90 -7.65 14.44
CA GLY A 7 2.08 -7.40 15.86
C GLY A 7 3.30 -6.55 16.20
N TYR A 8 3.73 -5.68 15.28
CA TYR A 8 4.96 -4.89 15.33
C TYR A 8 6.26 -5.74 15.45
N ARG A 9 6.21 -7.04 15.09
CA ARG A 9 7.33 -7.97 15.28
C ARG A 9 8.03 -8.39 13.98
N VAL A 10 7.33 -8.31 12.85
CA VAL A 10 7.86 -8.82 11.56
C VAL A 10 8.40 -7.70 10.68
N VAL A 11 7.83 -6.50 10.77
CA VAL A 11 8.32 -5.31 10.06
C VAL A 11 8.44 -4.13 11.02
N ASN A 12 9.54 -3.41 10.90
CA ASN A 12 9.77 -2.14 11.58
C ASN A 12 8.93 -1.03 10.93
N HIS A 13 8.71 0.07 11.64
CA HIS A 13 7.87 1.18 11.16
C HIS A 13 8.27 1.67 9.75
N GLY A 14 9.56 1.89 9.52
CA GLY A 14 10.06 2.32 8.21
C GLY A 14 9.81 1.32 7.08
N GLU A 15 9.84 0.02 7.38
CA GLU A 15 9.56 -1.04 6.41
C GLU A 15 8.08 -1.08 6.06
N ALA A 16 7.20 -0.96 7.05
CA ALA A 16 5.77 -0.86 6.82
C ALA A 16 5.40 0.40 6.02
N VAL A 17 6.06 1.53 6.26
CA VAL A 17 5.90 2.75 5.47
C VAL A 17 6.35 2.52 4.03
N GLY A 18 7.51 1.89 3.80
CA GLY A 18 8.01 1.56 2.46
C GLY A 18 7.01 0.70 1.66
N ILE A 19 6.54 -0.40 2.26
CA ILE A 19 5.53 -1.27 1.66
C ILE A 19 4.24 -0.50 1.37
N GLY A 20 3.79 0.33 2.31
CA GLY A 20 2.60 1.17 2.15
C GLY A 20 2.71 2.17 1.00
N MET A 21 3.89 2.78 0.81
CA MET A 21 4.14 3.70 -0.31
C MET A 21 4.09 2.98 -1.66
N VAL A 22 4.65 1.77 -1.76
CA VAL A 22 4.57 0.95 -2.99
C VAL A 22 3.12 0.57 -3.28
N ALA A 23 2.37 0.11 -2.26
CA ALA A 23 0.97 -0.23 -2.41
C ALA A 23 0.13 0.97 -2.87
N ALA A 24 0.31 2.15 -2.26
CA ALA A 24 -0.37 3.37 -2.66
C ALA A 24 -0.03 3.79 -4.10
N GLY A 25 1.24 3.64 -4.48
CA GLY A 25 1.70 3.90 -5.85
C GLY A 25 1.03 2.99 -6.87
N GLN A 26 1.01 1.69 -6.60
CA GLN A 26 0.41 0.71 -7.50
C GLN A 26 -1.12 0.85 -7.58
N ILE A 27 -1.79 1.23 -6.48
CA ILE A 27 -3.21 1.62 -6.48
C ILE A 27 -3.42 2.83 -7.40
N ALA A 28 -2.62 3.89 -7.25
CA ALA A 28 -2.76 5.10 -8.06
C ALA A 28 -2.56 4.83 -9.56
N VAL A 29 -1.62 3.95 -9.93
CA VAL A 29 -1.41 3.49 -11.31
C VAL A 29 -2.62 2.72 -11.83
N ASN A 30 -3.20 1.80 -11.04
CA ASN A 30 -4.40 1.06 -11.44
C ASN A 30 -5.62 1.97 -11.63
N LEU A 31 -5.71 3.05 -10.85
CA LEU A 31 -6.75 4.08 -11.00
C LEU A 31 -6.44 5.12 -12.09
N GLN A 32 -5.35 4.95 -12.85
CA GLN A 32 -4.88 5.88 -13.88
C GLN A 32 -4.62 7.31 -13.35
N MET A 33 -4.35 7.43 -12.05
CA MET A 33 -4.06 8.70 -11.39
C MET A 33 -2.58 9.04 -11.38
N TRP A 34 -1.72 8.05 -11.65
CA TRP A 34 -0.27 8.20 -11.63
C TRP A 34 0.40 7.39 -12.74
N ASP A 35 1.56 7.86 -13.18
CA ASP A 35 2.35 7.24 -14.25
C ASP A 35 3.13 6.02 -13.73
N LYS A 36 3.15 4.95 -14.52
CA LYS A 36 3.83 3.70 -14.17
C LYS A 36 5.36 3.87 -14.04
N ALA A 37 5.98 4.68 -14.89
CA ALA A 37 7.42 4.97 -14.83
C ALA A 37 7.77 5.73 -13.54
N ASP A 38 6.92 6.67 -13.11
CA ASP A 38 7.14 7.37 -11.84
C ASP A 38 6.93 6.46 -10.62
N ALA A 39 5.96 5.55 -10.67
CA ALA A 39 5.81 4.51 -9.65
C ALA A 39 7.06 3.61 -9.56
N GLN A 40 7.59 3.17 -10.70
CA GLN A 40 8.84 2.39 -10.75
C GLN A 40 10.04 3.17 -10.21
N ARG A 41 10.11 4.49 -10.46
CA ARG A 41 11.15 5.36 -9.88
C ARG A 41 11.04 5.44 -8.37
N GLN A 42 9.83 5.53 -7.81
CA GLN A 42 9.59 5.49 -6.37
C GLN A 42 10.05 4.15 -5.79
N ASP A 43 9.61 3.04 -6.38
CA ASP A 43 9.93 1.70 -5.88
C ASP A 43 11.45 1.45 -5.89
N ALA A 44 12.13 1.85 -6.96
CA ALA A 44 13.59 1.77 -7.05
C ALA A 44 14.30 2.62 -5.98
N LEU A 45 13.74 3.78 -5.62
CA LEU A 45 14.30 4.61 -4.55
C LEU A 45 14.10 3.97 -3.17
N ILE A 46 12.92 3.40 -2.90
CA ILE A 46 12.61 2.68 -1.66
C ILE A 46 13.56 1.48 -1.50
N GLN A 47 13.78 0.71 -2.57
CA GLN A 47 14.75 -0.40 -2.57
C GLN A 47 16.18 0.09 -2.32
N LYS A 48 16.60 1.19 -2.95
CA LYS A 48 17.93 1.79 -2.71
C LYS A 48 18.12 2.28 -1.28
N ALA A 49 17.04 2.65 -0.59
CA ALA A 49 17.05 3.00 0.83
C ALA A 49 17.11 1.76 1.75
N GLY A 50 17.15 0.54 1.18
CA GLY A 50 17.20 -0.72 1.93
C GLY A 50 15.85 -1.14 2.52
N LEU A 51 14.75 -0.58 2.03
CA LEU A 51 13.40 -0.88 2.52
C LEU A 51 12.71 -1.92 1.63
N PRO A 52 11.86 -2.79 2.21
CA PRO A 52 11.10 -3.77 1.45
C PRO A 52 10.02 -3.08 0.60
N THR A 53 9.80 -3.63 -0.60
CA THR A 53 8.74 -3.20 -1.52
C THR A 53 7.66 -4.28 -1.73
N GLN A 54 7.75 -5.38 -1.00
CA GLN A 54 6.80 -6.50 -1.05
C GLN A 54 6.24 -6.80 0.33
N LEU A 55 5.05 -7.40 0.35
CA LEU A 55 4.46 -7.91 1.58
C LEU A 55 5.23 -9.16 2.05
N PRO A 56 5.51 -9.27 3.36
CA PRO A 56 6.05 -10.49 3.93
C PRO A 56 5.21 -11.73 3.58
N ALA A 57 5.88 -12.86 3.36
CA ALA A 57 5.20 -14.13 3.11
C ALA A 57 4.31 -14.53 4.31
N GLY A 58 3.17 -15.15 4.03
CA GLY A 58 2.24 -15.65 5.05
C GLY A 58 1.29 -14.61 5.65
N LEU A 59 1.29 -13.37 5.15
CA LEU A 59 0.25 -12.38 5.47
C LEU A 59 -1.06 -12.73 4.77
N ASP A 60 -2.15 -12.77 5.53
CA ASP A 60 -3.50 -12.90 5.00
C ASP A 60 -3.98 -11.56 4.43
N ILE A 61 -4.22 -11.54 3.11
CA ILE A 61 -4.67 -10.37 2.37
C ILE A 61 -6.05 -9.91 2.85
N GLU A 62 -6.95 -10.83 3.13
CA GLU A 62 -8.29 -10.48 3.59
C GLU A 62 -8.22 -9.86 4.99
N ALA A 63 -7.37 -10.38 5.88
CA ALA A 63 -7.11 -9.75 7.16
C ALA A 63 -6.51 -8.33 7.03
N ILE A 64 -5.64 -8.09 6.03
CA ILE A 64 -5.13 -6.74 5.70
C ILE A 64 -6.28 -5.81 5.31
N ILE A 65 -7.17 -6.25 4.43
CA ILE A 65 -8.32 -5.47 3.96
C ILE A 65 -9.28 -5.18 5.12
N GLU A 66 -9.64 -6.17 5.93
CA GLU A 66 -10.49 -6.00 7.10
C GLU A 66 -9.88 -5.02 8.12
N THR A 67 -8.56 -5.12 8.35
CA THR A 67 -7.85 -4.18 9.23
C THR A 67 -7.86 -2.75 8.68
N LEU A 68 -7.72 -2.58 7.37
CA LEU A 68 -7.84 -1.26 6.74
C LEU A 68 -9.24 -0.69 6.90
N GLN A 69 -10.28 -1.53 6.81
CA GLN A 69 -11.70 -1.14 6.95
C GLN A 69 -12.14 -0.87 8.39
N THR A 70 -11.40 -1.35 9.39
CA THR A 70 -11.71 -1.14 10.82
C THR A 70 -10.90 -0.01 11.45
N ASP A 71 -9.89 0.53 10.75
CA ASP A 71 -9.07 1.64 11.21
C ASP A 71 -9.91 2.94 11.34
N LYS A 72 -9.64 3.75 12.37
CA LYS A 72 -10.45 4.91 12.81
C LYS A 72 -10.53 6.07 11.80
N LYS A 73 -9.97 5.90 10.60
CA LYS A 73 -10.04 6.85 9.47
C LYS A 73 -11.18 6.57 8.49
N VAL A 74 -12.04 5.60 8.81
CA VAL A 74 -13.25 5.30 8.05
C VAL A 74 -14.36 6.31 8.37
N LYS A 75 -14.69 7.15 7.39
CA LYS A 75 -15.93 7.93 7.38
C LYS A 75 -16.89 7.21 6.44
N ASP A 76 -18.07 6.84 6.92
CA ASP A 76 -19.11 6.13 6.14
C ASP A 76 -18.67 4.77 5.51
N GLY A 77 -17.82 4.00 6.17
CA GLY A 77 -17.41 2.67 5.70
C GLY A 77 -16.32 2.67 4.61
N LYS A 78 -15.81 3.84 4.21
CA LYS A 78 -14.77 3.96 3.18
C LYS A 78 -13.41 4.35 3.76
N VAL A 79 -12.38 3.62 3.37
CA VAL A 79 -10.98 3.87 3.75
C VAL A 79 -10.44 5.02 2.90
N ARG A 80 -9.87 6.03 3.54
CA ARG A 80 -9.24 7.17 2.87
C ARG A 80 -7.77 6.90 2.60
N PHE A 81 -7.40 6.95 1.33
CA PHE A 81 -6.04 6.78 0.85
C PHE A 81 -5.41 8.12 0.49
N VAL A 82 -4.10 8.22 0.72
CA VAL A 82 -3.26 9.27 0.14
C VAL A 82 -2.59 8.66 -1.07
N LEU A 83 -2.96 9.12 -2.27
CA LEU A 83 -2.48 8.58 -3.53
C LEU A 83 -1.64 9.62 -4.27
N PRO A 84 -0.45 9.27 -4.78
CA PRO A 84 0.33 10.16 -5.64
C PRO A 84 -0.39 10.44 -6.96
N THR A 85 -0.22 11.65 -7.48
CA THR A 85 -0.70 12.04 -8.82
C THR A 85 0.44 12.49 -9.74
N GLN A 86 1.53 12.96 -9.16
CA GLN A 86 2.80 13.30 -9.80
C GLN A 86 3.89 13.34 -8.72
N ILE A 87 5.16 13.36 -9.12
CA ILE A 87 6.25 13.54 -8.15
C ILE A 87 6.08 14.87 -7.41
N GLY A 88 5.94 14.79 -6.09
CA GLY A 88 5.74 15.96 -5.22
C GLY A 88 4.28 16.37 -5.00
N ALA A 89 3.29 15.67 -5.58
CA ALA A 89 1.87 15.94 -5.31
C ALA A 89 1.07 14.66 -5.05
N VAL A 90 0.11 14.79 -4.14
CA VAL A 90 -0.79 13.71 -3.72
C VAL A 90 -2.23 14.22 -3.69
N THR A 91 -3.17 13.29 -3.79
CA THR A 91 -4.58 13.53 -3.50
C THR A 91 -5.06 12.60 -2.41
N VAL A 92 -6.09 13.03 -1.69
CA VAL A 92 -6.69 12.26 -0.60
C VAL A 92 -8.08 11.83 -1.07
N THR A 93 -8.29 10.52 -1.25
CA THR A 93 -9.52 9.97 -1.81
C THR A 93 -10.00 8.76 -1.02
N ASP A 94 -11.31 8.62 -0.90
CA ASP A 94 -11.99 7.44 -0.36
C ASP A 94 -12.66 6.60 -1.47
N GLN A 95 -12.42 6.96 -2.73
CA GLN A 95 -12.96 6.30 -3.93
C GLN A 95 -12.00 5.24 -4.47
N VAL A 96 -11.47 4.39 -3.57
CA VAL A 96 -10.62 3.25 -3.96
C VAL A 96 -11.44 1.97 -3.88
N PRO A 97 -11.75 1.31 -5.02
CA PRO A 97 -12.51 0.05 -5.01
C PRO A 97 -11.76 -1.05 -4.26
N SER A 98 -12.48 -1.85 -3.46
CA SER A 98 -11.91 -2.97 -2.71
C SER A 98 -11.20 -3.98 -3.61
N ASP A 99 -11.69 -4.20 -4.82
CA ASP A 99 -11.09 -5.15 -5.76
C ASP A 99 -9.73 -4.68 -6.26
N VAL A 100 -9.52 -3.36 -6.43
CA VAL A 100 -8.21 -2.79 -6.76
C VAL A 100 -7.24 -2.99 -5.61
N ILE A 101 -7.68 -2.76 -4.37
CA ILE A 101 -6.85 -2.99 -3.17
C ILE A 101 -6.42 -4.46 -3.12
N ARG A 102 -7.38 -5.40 -3.25
CA ARG A 102 -7.10 -6.84 -3.24
C ARG A 102 -6.12 -7.23 -4.35
N GLN A 103 -6.36 -6.78 -5.58
CA GLN A 103 -5.48 -7.07 -6.71
C GLN A 103 -4.06 -6.58 -6.47
N VAL A 104 -3.88 -5.36 -5.97
CA VAL A 104 -2.56 -4.80 -5.66
C VAL A 104 -1.86 -5.60 -4.57
N LEU A 105 -2.57 -5.90 -3.47
CA LEU A 105 -1.99 -6.68 -2.37
C LEU A 105 -1.57 -8.08 -2.83
N GLN A 106 -2.36 -8.74 -3.70
CA GLN A 106 -2.03 -10.04 -4.28
C GLN A 106 -0.75 -10.00 -5.13
N GLN A 107 -0.54 -8.94 -5.91
CA GLN A 107 0.67 -8.76 -6.72
C GLN A 107 1.92 -8.47 -5.88
N MET A 108 1.74 -7.98 -4.65
CA MET A 108 2.82 -7.62 -3.74
C MET A 108 3.24 -8.76 -2.80
N VAL A 109 2.54 -9.89 -2.77
CA VAL A 109 2.94 -11.03 -1.93
C VAL A 109 4.22 -11.64 -2.47
N THR A 110 5.20 -11.82 -1.60
CA THR A 110 6.40 -12.59 -1.93
C THR A 110 6.01 -14.04 -2.16
N HIS A 111 6.09 -14.54 -3.41
CA HIS A 111 6.02 -15.96 -3.69
C HIS A 111 7.36 -16.60 -3.31
N GLN A 112 7.38 -17.43 -2.26
CA GLN A 112 8.49 -18.34 -1.98
C GLN A 112 8.56 -19.43 -3.05
#